data_AF-A0A6J0TKU0-F1
#
_entry.id   AF-A0A6J0TKU0-F1
#
_cell.length_a   1.000
_cell.length_b   1.000
_cell.length_c   1.000
_cell.angle_alpha   90.00
_cell.angle_beta   90.00
_cell.angle_gamma   90.00
#
_symmetry.space_group_name_H-M   'P 1'
#
loop_
_entity.id
_entity.type
_entity.pdbx_description
1 polymer ?
#
loop_
_entity_poly.entity_id
_entity_poly.type
_entity_poly.pdbx_seq_one_letter_code
_entity_poly.pdbx_strand_id
1 'polypeptide(L)'
;MTACRVVFLSHSPPVSLVLNEKRETCGDKLLTPSSSDIGQTDQTSWNGVSSNRARLLLPHDEFLPSILFQKINSCDQNLTRCCEVMELNSMIQGQLFTILNQTCQEGGHYAGVEIIKSRLLPWLGTCFSSPVSGRPFETSSSLLQESLEKDRMLKELASSRNHEILQLEKELNATHLQLSLVQQDLAEAQLALEGTKAKSATTLLAAEDEIIQLKAELKASRAKEECAMINLERLNDYEQQLQTLKDEIAVLSAQKSVLQNRLARSRSPSPVLARSRSPSPLSVRSFSPGRARLTNASRHARLVERFSDIYAQERLDAQTLLRSYIDDLEMVQRIIYTAAVESFHAAKKAFRQFKMRVRKTLSLSYTGTESIEDMVMDYIVRQEDLYDVQSSVNEVIRATNMNPKISFPPEVDFIVVSNLIREMCRVAFSMQTLDPPLDISFATDGELFSEYKYRRSYDSDFTAPLVAYHVWPALMEGDSVIVKGEAVTKRGALWSHRSRSRSRSRSRSLSPLSRSPDYSRHLPSRSRSPSPLRNGNSSKLAYTELRQSWL
;
A
#
# COMPACT_ATOMS: atom_id res chain seq x y z
N MET A 1 -22.49 -18.71 -27.85
CA MET A 1 -22.33 -20.04 -27.24
C MET A 1 -21.08 -20.02 -26.37
N THR A 2 -21.30 -19.95 -25.07
CA THR A 2 -20.28 -19.91 -24.02
C THR A 2 -19.69 -21.31 -23.86
N ALA A 3 -18.37 -21.43 -23.89
CA ALA A 3 -17.69 -22.66 -23.47
C ALA A 3 -16.76 -22.33 -22.31
N CYS A 4 -17.28 -22.56 -21.10
CA CYS A 4 -16.51 -22.73 -19.88
C CYS A 4 -15.51 -23.87 -20.05
N ARG A 5 -14.27 -23.69 -19.59
CA ARG A 5 -13.45 -24.84 -19.19
C ARG A 5 -12.92 -24.65 -17.78
N VAL A 6 -13.37 -25.60 -16.98
CA VAL A 6 -13.18 -25.80 -15.54
C VAL A 6 -11.74 -26.26 -15.28
N VAL A 7 -11.23 -25.78 -14.16
CA VAL A 7 -9.96 -26.12 -13.50
C VAL A 7 -9.93 -27.59 -13.10
N PHE A 8 -8.82 -28.29 -13.37
CA PHE A 8 -8.37 -29.45 -12.60
C PHE A 8 -6.90 -29.24 -12.22
N LEU A 9 -6.68 -28.77 -11.00
CA LEU A 9 -5.38 -28.76 -10.33
C LEU A 9 -5.29 -30.05 -9.51
N SER A 10 -4.58 -31.05 -10.02
CA SER A 10 -4.20 -32.23 -9.25
C SER A 10 -2.88 -31.95 -8.53
N HIS A 11 -2.95 -31.70 -7.23
CA HIS A 11 -1.85 -31.84 -6.29
C HIS A 11 -1.59 -33.32 -6.02
N SER A 12 -0.34 -33.76 -6.07
CA SER A 12 0.17 -34.86 -5.23
C SER A 12 1.70 -34.74 -5.05
N PRO A 13 2.23 -35.14 -3.87
CA PRO A 13 3.61 -34.88 -3.42
C PRO A 13 4.55 -36.05 -3.76
N PRO A 14 5.89 -35.89 -3.63
CA PRO A 14 6.78 -37.04 -3.58
C PRO A 14 6.99 -37.47 -2.12
N VAL A 15 6.56 -38.69 -1.79
CA VAL A 15 7.00 -39.42 -0.59
C VAL A 15 7.82 -40.63 -1.04
N SER A 16 8.95 -40.77 -0.37
CA SER A 16 10.02 -41.74 -0.54
C SER A 16 9.58 -43.20 -0.40
N LEU A 17 10.20 -44.04 -1.22
CA LEU A 17 10.11 -45.49 -1.24
C LEU A 17 10.67 -46.13 0.03
N VAL A 18 9.89 -47.04 0.64
CA VAL A 18 10.41 -48.16 1.45
C VAL A 18 9.68 -49.44 1.02
N LEU A 19 10.49 -50.50 0.97
CA LEU A 19 10.28 -51.85 0.45
C LEU A 19 9.07 -52.63 1.00
N ASN A 20 8.51 -53.46 0.10
CA ASN A 20 8.41 -54.93 0.18
C ASN A 20 7.01 -55.55 0.03
N GLU A 21 6.98 -56.58 -0.83
CA GLU A 21 6.27 -57.87 -0.69
C GLU A 21 4.95 -58.17 -1.47
N LYS A 22 5.13 -59.01 -2.51
CA LYS A 22 4.35 -60.19 -3.01
C LYS A 22 2.81 -60.19 -3.07
N ARG A 23 2.28 -60.39 -4.30
CA ARG A 23 1.51 -61.57 -4.80
C ARG A 23 0.91 -61.23 -6.18
N GLU A 24 1.33 -61.84 -7.29
CA GLU A 24 0.82 -63.08 -7.90
C GLU A 24 -0.71 -63.14 -8.14
N THR A 25 -1.16 -62.98 -9.41
CA THR A 25 -1.72 -64.04 -10.30
C THR A 25 -2.81 -63.56 -11.26
N CYS A 26 -2.74 -64.10 -12.50
CA CYS A 26 -3.77 -64.29 -13.53
C CYS A 26 -4.50 -63.07 -14.11
N GLY A 27 -4.70 -62.91 -15.41
CA GLY A 27 -4.54 -63.85 -16.52
C GLY A 27 -5.60 -63.56 -17.59
N ASP A 28 -5.12 -63.45 -18.83
CA ASP A 28 -5.77 -63.89 -20.06
C ASP A 28 -6.79 -63.04 -20.86
N LYS A 29 -6.36 -62.82 -22.12
CA LYS A 29 -7.05 -63.05 -23.41
C LYS A 29 -7.90 -61.93 -24.00
N LEU A 30 -7.91 -61.69 -25.32
CA LEU A 30 -7.01 -61.88 -26.48
C LEU A 30 -7.77 -61.21 -27.66
N LEU A 31 -7.04 -60.76 -28.69
CA LEU A 31 -7.43 -60.60 -30.11
C LEU A 31 -8.14 -59.33 -30.61
N THR A 32 -7.31 -58.51 -31.26
CA THR A 32 -7.52 -57.76 -32.52
C THR A 32 -7.70 -58.73 -33.74
N PRO A 33 -7.68 -58.32 -35.04
CA PRO A 33 -7.73 -57.00 -35.72
C PRO A 33 -8.62 -56.94 -37.01
N SER A 34 -8.56 -55.79 -37.71
CA SER A 34 -8.56 -55.59 -39.18
C SER A 34 -9.88 -55.76 -39.96
N SER A 35 -10.12 -55.15 -41.13
CA SER A 35 -9.62 -54.00 -41.91
C SER A 35 -10.33 -54.13 -43.28
N SER A 36 -10.66 -53.02 -43.95
CA SER A 36 -10.89 -52.91 -45.43
C SER A 36 -12.07 -53.73 -46.02
N ASP A 37 -12.80 -53.40 -47.09
CA ASP A 37 -12.59 -52.52 -48.24
C ASP A 37 -13.93 -52.33 -49.00
N ILE A 38 -14.04 -51.19 -49.69
CA ILE A 38 -14.51 -50.98 -51.08
C ILE A 38 -15.86 -51.57 -51.56
N GLY A 39 -16.72 -50.68 -52.11
CA GLY A 39 -17.18 -50.85 -53.50
C GLY A 39 -18.69 -50.91 -53.81
N GLN A 40 -19.23 -49.75 -54.18
CA GLN A 40 -20.03 -49.47 -55.40
C GLN A 40 -21.41 -50.13 -55.71
N THR A 41 -22.33 -49.22 -56.10
CA THR A 41 -23.35 -49.31 -57.20
C THR A 41 -24.52 -50.29 -57.02
N ASP A 42 -25.77 -50.06 -57.44
CA ASP A 42 -26.39 -49.04 -58.30
C ASP A 42 -27.94 -49.16 -58.22
N GLN A 43 -28.63 -48.11 -58.68
CA GLN A 43 -29.86 -48.13 -59.51
C GLN A 43 -31.27 -48.46 -58.95
N THR A 44 -32.10 -47.40 -59.00
CA THR A 44 -33.43 -47.26 -59.64
C THR A 44 -34.60 -48.20 -59.27
N SER A 45 -35.75 -47.62 -58.90
CA SER A 45 -36.92 -47.50 -59.80
C SER A 45 -38.14 -46.92 -59.09
N TRP A 46 -38.85 -46.10 -59.85
CA TRP A 46 -40.11 -45.38 -59.65
C TRP A 46 -41.32 -46.27 -59.33
N ASN A 47 -42.36 -45.68 -58.73
CA ASN A 47 -43.76 -45.72 -59.22
C ASN A 47 -44.73 -44.97 -58.30
N GLY A 48 -45.70 -44.24 -58.87
CA GLY A 48 -46.95 -43.89 -58.18
C GLY A 48 -47.56 -42.53 -58.52
N VAL A 49 -48.21 -42.42 -59.68
CA VAL A 49 -49.10 -41.30 -60.07
C VAL A 49 -50.48 -41.47 -59.42
N SER A 50 -51.06 -40.40 -58.87
CA SER A 50 -52.50 -40.14 -59.01
C SER A 50 -52.87 -38.68 -58.76
N SER A 51 -53.49 -38.13 -59.79
CA SER A 51 -54.08 -36.82 -59.93
C SER A 51 -55.32 -36.66 -59.04
N ASN A 52 -55.48 -35.51 -58.38
CA ASN A 52 -56.79 -34.97 -58.06
C ASN A 52 -56.76 -33.45 -58.12
N ARG A 53 -57.70 -32.93 -58.89
CA ARG A 53 -57.85 -31.54 -59.35
C ARG A 53 -58.88 -30.82 -58.48
N ALA A 54 -58.75 -29.49 -58.45
CA ALA A 54 -59.63 -28.46 -57.87
C ALA A 54 -59.24 -28.06 -56.43
N ARG A 55 -59.11 -26.79 -56.05
CA ARG A 55 -59.74 -25.54 -56.53
C ARG A 55 -58.76 -24.37 -56.43
N LEU A 56 -58.72 -23.54 -57.47
CA LEU A 56 -58.22 -22.17 -57.41
C LEU A 56 -59.16 -21.33 -56.52
N LEU A 57 -58.71 -20.98 -55.33
CA LEU A 57 -59.23 -19.86 -54.56
C LEU A 57 -58.08 -18.85 -54.46
N LEU A 58 -58.12 -17.85 -55.35
CA LEU A 58 -57.33 -16.63 -55.22
C LEU A 58 -57.90 -15.82 -54.05
N PRO A 59 -57.10 -15.40 -53.06
CA PRO A 59 -57.35 -14.18 -52.32
C PRO A 59 -56.54 -13.07 -52.98
N HIS A 60 -57.17 -12.35 -53.92
CA HIS A 60 -56.55 -11.25 -54.65
C HIS A 60 -56.64 -9.89 -53.91
N ASP A 61 -57.09 -9.86 -52.65
CA ASP A 61 -57.57 -8.61 -52.02
C ASP A 61 -56.85 -8.16 -50.72
N GLU A 62 -55.71 -8.74 -50.33
CA GLU A 62 -54.96 -8.23 -49.14
C GLU A 62 -53.47 -7.94 -49.37
N PHE A 63 -52.95 -8.01 -50.61
CA PHE A 63 -51.51 -7.92 -50.83
C PHE A 63 -50.94 -6.51 -51.05
N LEU A 64 -51.79 -5.50 -51.24
CA LEU A 64 -51.35 -4.14 -51.64
C LEU A 64 -51.39 -3.04 -50.57
N PRO A 65 -52.08 -3.16 -49.40
CA PRO A 65 -51.94 -2.14 -48.34
C PRO A 65 -50.71 -2.31 -47.43
N SER A 66 -50.02 -3.45 -47.44
CA SER A 66 -48.95 -3.75 -46.45
C SER A 66 -47.54 -3.30 -46.86
N ILE A 67 -47.34 -2.87 -48.11
CA ILE A 67 -46.02 -2.47 -48.64
C ILE A 67 -45.77 -0.96 -48.45
N LEU A 68 -46.78 -0.18 -48.08
CA LEU A 68 -46.69 1.27 -47.87
C LEU A 68 -47.14 1.72 -46.47
N PHE A 69 -46.89 0.91 -45.43
CA PHE A 69 -46.93 1.39 -44.04
C PHE A 69 -45.53 1.35 -43.42
N GLN A 70 -44.92 2.53 -43.41
CA GLN A 70 -43.67 2.88 -42.76
C GLN A 70 -43.79 2.64 -41.25
N LYS A 71 -43.38 1.45 -40.78
CA LYS A 71 -43.12 1.17 -39.37
C LYS A 71 -41.77 0.47 -39.26
N ILE A 72 -40.90 1.02 -38.43
CA ILE A 72 -39.49 0.64 -38.27
C ILE A 72 -39.41 -0.83 -37.84
N ASN A 73 -39.20 -1.74 -38.79
CA ASN A 73 -38.88 -3.14 -38.54
C ASN A 73 -37.36 -3.28 -38.39
N SER A 74 -36.90 -4.11 -37.44
CA SER A 74 -35.46 -4.36 -37.27
C SER A 74 -34.89 -5.09 -38.50
N CYS A 75 -33.56 -5.00 -38.69
CA CYS A 75 -32.86 -5.69 -39.78
C CYS A 75 -33.23 -7.18 -39.83
N ASP A 76 -33.26 -7.84 -38.66
CA ASP A 76 -33.65 -9.25 -38.54
C ASP A 76 -35.10 -9.49 -38.97
N GLN A 77 -36.05 -8.64 -38.60
CA GLN A 77 -37.45 -8.81 -39.00
C GLN A 77 -37.66 -8.65 -40.50
N ASN A 78 -36.93 -7.73 -41.13
CA ASN A 78 -36.95 -7.58 -42.57
C ASN A 78 -36.28 -8.77 -43.27
N LEU A 79 -35.17 -9.28 -42.71
CA LEU A 79 -34.47 -10.44 -43.24
C LEU A 79 -35.36 -11.70 -43.15
N THR A 80 -36.02 -11.94 -42.01
CA THR A 80 -36.97 -13.03 -41.86
C THR A 80 -38.12 -12.92 -42.85
N ARG A 81 -38.69 -11.72 -43.04
CA ARG A 81 -39.77 -11.53 -44.01
C ARG A 81 -39.30 -11.74 -45.45
N CYS A 82 -38.09 -11.32 -45.79
CA CYS A 82 -37.47 -11.63 -47.08
C CYS A 82 -37.27 -13.13 -47.29
N CYS A 83 -36.84 -13.87 -46.25
CA CYS A 83 -36.73 -15.33 -46.31
C CYS A 83 -38.09 -16.01 -46.53
N GLU A 84 -39.14 -15.58 -45.82
CA GLU A 84 -40.51 -16.09 -46.03
C GLU A 84 -41.01 -15.84 -47.45
N VAL A 85 -40.74 -14.65 -48.01
CA VAL A 85 -41.11 -14.32 -49.39
C VAL A 85 -40.31 -15.16 -50.39
N MET A 86 -39.02 -15.40 -50.14
CA MET A 86 -38.19 -16.28 -50.98
C MET A 86 -38.70 -17.72 -50.96
N GLU A 87 -39.13 -18.22 -49.80
CA GLU A 87 -39.67 -19.58 -49.65
C GLU A 87 -41.03 -19.73 -50.36
N LEU A 88 -41.93 -18.75 -50.21
CA LEU A 88 -43.19 -18.74 -50.95
C LEU A 88 -42.95 -18.67 -52.46
N ASN A 89 -41.99 -17.85 -52.90
CA ASN A 89 -41.64 -17.72 -54.30
C ASN A 89 -41.06 -19.02 -54.87
N SER A 90 -40.21 -19.74 -54.14
CA SER A 90 -39.66 -21.02 -54.58
C SER A 90 -40.74 -22.11 -54.68
N MET A 91 -41.69 -22.12 -53.75
CA MET A 91 -42.83 -23.04 -53.79
C MET A 91 -43.77 -22.75 -54.98
N ILE A 92 -44.10 -21.48 -55.23
CA ILE A 92 -44.91 -21.07 -56.38
C ILE A 92 -44.20 -21.39 -57.69
N GLN A 93 -42.90 -21.11 -57.79
CA GLN A 93 -42.08 -21.48 -58.95
C GLN A 93 -42.10 -22.98 -59.20
N GLY A 94 -41.95 -23.80 -58.14
CA GLY A 94 -42.02 -25.26 -58.25
C GLY A 94 -43.38 -25.76 -58.72
N GLN A 95 -44.47 -25.19 -58.20
CA GLN A 95 -45.83 -25.52 -58.64
C GLN A 95 -46.09 -25.13 -60.10
N LEU A 96 -45.64 -23.94 -60.50
CA LEU A 96 -45.70 -23.48 -61.90
C LEU A 96 -44.90 -24.40 -62.83
N PHE A 97 -43.69 -24.80 -62.43
CA PHE A 97 -42.88 -25.72 -63.22
C PHE A 97 -43.51 -27.10 -63.33
N THR A 98 -44.17 -27.57 -62.26
CA THR A 98 -44.91 -28.84 -62.27
C THR A 98 -46.09 -28.78 -63.24
N ILE A 99 -46.88 -27.69 -63.21
CA ILE A 99 -47.99 -27.46 -64.15
C ILE A 99 -47.46 -27.35 -65.59
N LEU A 100 -46.36 -26.61 -65.80
CA LEU A 100 -45.71 -26.45 -67.10
C LEU A 100 -45.26 -27.81 -67.67
N ASN A 101 -44.63 -28.64 -66.84
CA ASN A 101 -44.16 -29.97 -67.21
C ASN A 101 -45.33 -30.92 -67.52
N GLN A 102 -46.39 -30.89 -66.71
CA GLN A 102 -47.61 -31.66 -66.94
C GLN A 102 -48.30 -31.25 -68.26
N THR A 103 -48.37 -29.93 -68.53
CA THR A 103 -48.95 -29.37 -69.77
C THR A 103 -48.12 -29.72 -71.00
N CYS A 104 -46.80 -29.84 -70.87
CA CYS A 104 -45.91 -30.34 -71.93
C CYS A 104 -46.11 -31.83 -72.21
N GLN A 105 -46.35 -32.64 -71.18
CA GLN A 105 -46.51 -34.09 -71.30
C GLN A 105 -47.87 -34.49 -71.89
N GLU A 106 -48.93 -33.70 -71.67
CA GLU A 106 -50.29 -33.97 -72.18
C GLU A 106 -50.49 -33.67 -73.68
N GLY A 107 -49.46 -33.20 -74.41
CA GLY A 107 -49.36 -33.29 -75.86
C GLY A 107 -50.61 -32.90 -76.67
N GLY A 108 -51.14 -31.68 -76.47
CA GLY A 108 -52.28 -31.16 -77.25
C GLY A 108 -51.89 -30.63 -78.64
N HIS A 109 -52.88 -30.51 -79.54
CA HIS A 109 -52.78 -30.14 -80.96
C HIS A 109 -52.10 -28.79 -81.32
N TYR A 110 -51.57 -28.05 -80.34
CA TYR A 110 -50.76 -26.85 -80.57
C TYR A 110 -49.48 -26.91 -79.71
N ALA A 111 -48.38 -27.31 -80.34
CA ALA A 111 -46.97 -27.16 -79.96
C ALA A 111 -46.68 -26.50 -78.58
N GLY A 112 -46.84 -27.24 -77.48
CA GLY A 112 -46.64 -26.72 -76.13
C GLY A 112 -45.20 -26.28 -75.82
N VAL A 113 -44.20 -26.99 -76.35
CA VAL A 113 -42.77 -26.70 -76.10
C VAL A 113 -42.30 -25.40 -76.78
N GLU A 114 -42.83 -25.07 -77.95
CA GLU A 114 -42.39 -23.88 -78.72
C GLU A 114 -42.99 -22.57 -78.19
N ILE A 115 -44.17 -22.62 -77.56
CA ILE A 115 -44.75 -21.45 -76.87
C ILE A 115 -43.96 -21.14 -75.59
N ILE A 116 -43.46 -22.16 -74.90
CA ILE A 116 -42.61 -21.99 -73.70
C ILE A 116 -41.25 -21.41 -74.08
N LYS A 117 -40.62 -21.91 -75.16
CA LYS A 117 -39.36 -21.33 -75.67
C LYS A 117 -39.50 -19.89 -76.14
N SER A 118 -40.64 -19.50 -76.74
CA SER A 118 -40.83 -18.15 -77.26
C SER A 118 -41.28 -17.12 -76.22
N ARG A 119 -42.02 -17.53 -75.18
CA ARG A 119 -42.58 -16.60 -74.17
C ARG A 119 -41.79 -16.56 -72.86
N LEU A 120 -41.26 -17.70 -72.42
CA LEU A 120 -40.68 -17.87 -71.07
C LEU A 120 -39.16 -17.69 -71.06
N LEU A 121 -38.50 -18.14 -72.13
CA LEU A 121 -37.04 -18.06 -72.32
C LEU A 121 -36.50 -16.61 -72.37
N PRO A 122 -37.21 -15.62 -72.97
CA PRO A 122 -36.83 -14.21 -72.89
C PRO A 122 -36.90 -13.62 -71.46
N TRP A 123 -37.82 -14.10 -70.62
CA TRP A 123 -37.97 -13.68 -69.22
C TRP A 123 -36.91 -14.31 -68.30
N LEU A 124 -36.50 -15.56 -68.57
CA LEU A 124 -35.40 -16.20 -67.85
C LEU A 124 -34.04 -15.59 -68.20
N GLY A 125 -33.86 -15.14 -69.45
CA GLY A 125 -32.64 -14.44 -69.90
C GLY A 125 -32.49 -13.02 -69.38
N THR A 126 -33.59 -12.34 -69.02
CA THR A 126 -33.56 -10.93 -68.56
C THR A 126 -33.37 -10.76 -67.06
N CYS A 127 -33.60 -11.80 -66.24
CA CYS A 127 -33.36 -11.75 -64.79
C CYS A 127 -31.87 -11.81 -64.40
N PHE A 128 -30.96 -12.15 -65.31
CA PHE A 128 -29.52 -12.20 -65.07
C PHE A 128 -28.71 -11.22 -65.93
N SER A 129 -29.37 -10.29 -66.63
CA SER A 129 -28.70 -9.31 -67.48
C SER A 129 -29.51 -8.00 -67.51
N SER A 130 -28.93 -6.96 -66.92
CA SER A 130 -29.45 -5.59 -67.00
C SER A 130 -29.55 -5.13 -68.47
N PRO A 131 -30.55 -4.32 -68.87
CA PRO A 131 -30.78 -4.03 -70.28
C PRO A 131 -29.74 -3.04 -70.80
N VAL A 132 -28.83 -3.50 -71.67
CA VAL A 132 -28.12 -2.60 -72.58
C VAL A 132 -28.91 -2.55 -73.88
N SER A 133 -29.37 -1.33 -74.17
CA SER A 133 -30.12 -0.89 -75.33
C SER A 133 -29.62 -1.50 -76.64
N GLY A 134 -30.56 -1.98 -77.45
CA GLY A 134 -30.29 -2.69 -78.68
C GLY A 134 -29.66 -1.85 -79.81
N ARG A 135 -28.85 -2.55 -80.61
CA ARG A 135 -28.72 -2.43 -82.08
C ARG A 135 -28.00 -3.68 -82.60
N PRO A 136 -28.54 -4.43 -83.58
CA PRO A 136 -27.82 -5.52 -84.21
C PRO A 136 -26.94 -4.97 -85.34
N PHE A 137 -25.82 -5.66 -85.58
CA PHE A 137 -24.73 -5.38 -86.55
C PHE A 137 -23.62 -4.43 -86.07
N GLU A 138 -22.71 -4.97 -85.24
CA GLU A 138 -21.24 -4.76 -85.18
C GLU A 138 -20.69 -5.60 -84.00
N THR A 139 -21.06 -6.89 -83.95
CA THR A 139 -21.03 -7.71 -82.72
C THR A 139 -19.64 -8.27 -82.37
N SER A 140 -18.72 -8.40 -83.32
CA SER A 140 -17.42 -9.01 -83.06
C SER A 140 -16.42 -8.05 -82.41
N SER A 141 -16.36 -6.79 -82.85
CA SER A 141 -15.39 -5.81 -82.34
C SER A 141 -15.71 -5.34 -80.92
N SER A 142 -16.99 -5.03 -80.63
CA SER A 142 -17.42 -4.59 -79.29
C SER A 142 -17.32 -5.69 -78.23
N LEU A 143 -17.62 -6.95 -78.57
CA LEU A 143 -17.48 -8.07 -77.63
C LEU A 143 -16.02 -8.43 -77.37
N LEU A 144 -15.14 -8.31 -78.37
CA LEU A 144 -13.70 -8.48 -78.18
C LEU A 144 -13.13 -7.36 -77.31
N GLN A 145 -13.55 -6.12 -77.51
CA GLN A 145 -13.16 -4.99 -76.67
C GLN A 145 -13.65 -5.16 -75.22
N GLU A 146 -14.90 -5.56 -75.02
CA GLU A 146 -15.45 -5.83 -73.68
C GLU A 146 -14.78 -7.04 -73.00
N SER A 147 -14.41 -8.08 -73.76
CA SER A 147 -13.65 -9.22 -73.26
C SER A 147 -12.24 -8.81 -72.83
N LEU A 148 -11.55 -7.99 -73.63
CA LEU A 148 -10.22 -7.48 -73.29
C LEU A 148 -10.25 -6.57 -72.05
N GLU A 149 -11.31 -5.77 -71.89
CA GLU A 149 -11.51 -4.93 -70.71
C GLU A 149 -11.79 -5.78 -69.45
N LYS A 150 -12.60 -6.84 -69.57
CA LYS A 150 -12.84 -7.81 -68.48
C LYS A 150 -11.57 -8.57 -68.10
N ASP A 151 -10.76 -8.98 -69.08
CA ASP A 151 -9.45 -9.60 -68.82
C ASP A 151 -8.48 -8.63 -68.14
N ARG A 152 -8.54 -7.33 -68.48
CA ARG A 152 -7.77 -6.29 -67.79
C ARG A 152 -8.24 -6.16 -66.33
N MET A 153 -9.54 -6.08 -66.08
CA MET A 153 -10.10 -6.00 -64.73
C MET A 153 -9.78 -7.24 -63.89
N LEU A 154 -9.84 -8.45 -64.48
CA LEU A 154 -9.47 -9.69 -63.81
C LEU A 154 -7.99 -9.71 -63.42
N LYS A 155 -7.10 -9.24 -64.30
CA LYS A 155 -5.66 -9.10 -63.98
C LYS A 155 -5.42 -8.08 -62.89
N GLU A 156 -6.14 -6.96 -62.90
CA GLU A 156 -6.04 -5.93 -61.87
C GLU A 156 -6.53 -6.43 -60.51
N LEU A 157 -7.69 -7.08 -60.46
CA LEU A 157 -8.21 -7.72 -59.25
C LEU A 157 -7.29 -8.82 -58.73
N ALA A 158 -6.72 -9.65 -59.62
CA ALA A 158 -5.74 -10.66 -59.24
C ALA A 158 -4.46 -10.01 -58.67
N SER A 159 -3.99 -8.90 -59.25
CA SER A 159 -2.84 -8.16 -58.75
C SER A 159 -3.11 -7.51 -57.39
N SER A 160 -4.30 -6.94 -57.18
CA SER A 160 -4.73 -6.38 -55.88
C SER A 160 -4.79 -7.46 -54.81
N ARG A 161 -5.42 -8.59 -55.10
CA ARG A 161 -5.49 -9.72 -54.18
C ARG A 161 -4.10 -10.27 -53.83
N ASN A 162 -3.22 -10.40 -54.81
CA ASN A 162 -1.85 -10.84 -54.57
C ASN A 162 -1.08 -9.84 -53.69
N HIS A 163 -1.30 -8.54 -53.88
CA HIS A 163 -0.71 -7.50 -53.04
C HIS A 163 -1.20 -7.58 -51.59
N GLU A 164 -2.51 -7.77 -51.37
CA GLU A 164 -3.10 -7.95 -50.04
C GLU A 164 -2.56 -9.20 -49.34
N ILE A 165 -2.42 -10.31 -50.05
CA ILE A 165 -1.82 -11.55 -49.49
C ILE A 165 -0.39 -11.29 -49.04
N LEU A 166 0.43 -10.64 -49.86
CA LEU A 166 1.82 -10.29 -49.51
C LEU A 166 1.89 -9.33 -48.31
N GLN A 167 0.95 -8.39 -48.21
CA GLN A 167 0.86 -7.49 -47.06
C GLN A 167 0.51 -8.26 -45.78
N LEU A 168 -0.49 -9.14 -45.83
CA LEU A 168 -0.87 -9.98 -44.69
C LEU A 168 0.26 -10.92 -44.27
N GLU A 169 1.01 -11.50 -45.22
CA GLU A 169 2.19 -12.31 -44.93
C GLU A 169 3.29 -11.50 -44.22
N LYS A 170 3.51 -10.25 -44.65
CA LYS A 170 4.47 -9.35 -44.00
C LYS A 170 4.05 -9.00 -42.58
N GLU A 171 2.77 -8.70 -42.36
CA GLU A 171 2.22 -8.42 -41.04
C GLU A 171 2.28 -9.66 -40.14
N LEU A 172 1.93 -10.83 -40.67
CA LEU A 172 2.04 -12.11 -39.95
C LEU A 172 3.47 -12.37 -39.51
N ASN A 173 4.46 -12.23 -40.39
CA ASN A 173 5.87 -12.39 -40.05
C ASN A 173 6.35 -11.38 -39.00
N ALA A 174 5.89 -10.12 -39.08
CA ALA A 174 6.22 -9.10 -38.09
C ALA A 174 5.64 -9.45 -36.71
N THR A 175 4.40 -9.92 -36.65
CA THR A 175 3.77 -10.35 -35.39
C THR A 175 4.43 -11.59 -34.79
N HIS A 176 4.85 -12.55 -35.62
CA HIS A 176 5.63 -13.70 -35.15
C HIS A 176 6.97 -13.30 -34.54
N LEU A 177 7.67 -12.34 -35.14
CA LEU A 177 8.93 -11.84 -34.59
C LEU A 177 8.70 -11.13 -33.24
N GLN A 178 7.67 -10.27 -33.16
CA GLN A 178 7.31 -9.62 -31.90
C GLN A 178 6.93 -10.62 -30.81
N LEU A 179 6.16 -11.65 -31.15
CA LEU A 179 5.78 -12.69 -30.21
C LEU A 179 7.01 -13.46 -29.71
N SER A 180 7.95 -13.77 -30.60
CA SER A 180 9.22 -14.41 -30.23
C SER A 180 10.04 -13.54 -29.25
N LEU A 181 10.14 -12.23 -29.51
CA LEU A 181 10.81 -11.29 -28.60
C LEU A 181 10.12 -11.23 -27.23
N VAL A 182 8.80 -11.11 -27.20
CA VAL A 182 8.03 -11.09 -25.93
C VAL A 182 8.18 -12.41 -25.17
N GLN A 183 8.23 -13.54 -25.86
CA GLN A 183 8.48 -14.85 -25.24
C GLN A 183 9.88 -14.92 -24.62
N GLN A 184 10.89 -14.37 -25.30
CA GLN A 184 12.25 -14.28 -24.78
C GLN A 184 12.33 -13.38 -23.54
N ASP A 185 11.74 -12.19 -23.60
CA ASP A 185 11.70 -11.25 -22.47
C ASP A 185 10.98 -11.86 -21.25
N LEU A 186 9.91 -12.63 -21.49
CA LEU A 186 9.19 -13.33 -20.43
C LEU A 186 10.04 -14.44 -19.78
N ALA A 187 10.81 -15.18 -20.57
CA ALA A 187 11.74 -16.18 -20.04
C ALA A 187 12.88 -15.55 -19.22
N GLU A 188 13.41 -14.41 -19.67
CA GLU A 188 14.43 -13.66 -18.93
C GLU A 188 13.88 -13.11 -17.60
N ALA A 189 12.68 -12.53 -17.62
CA ALA A 189 12.01 -12.04 -16.42
C ALA A 189 11.73 -13.17 -15.41
N GLN A 190 11.35 -14.36 -15.88
CA GLN A 190 11.16 -15.54 -15.02
C GLN A 190 12.47 -15.99 -14.36
N LEU A 191 13.58 -16.03 -15.10
CA LEU A 191 14.89 -16.35 -14.55
C LEU A 191 15.34 -15.31 -13.52
N ALA A 192 15.15 -14.02 -13.80
CA ALA A 192 15.44 -12.95 -12.86
C ALA A 192 14.61 -13.08 -11.57
N LEU A 193 13.31 -13.37 -11.70
CA LEU A 193 12.42 -13.57 -10.56
C LEU A 193 12.87 -14.74 -9.68
N GLU A 194 13.14 -15.91 -10.25
CA GLU A 194 13.63 -17.06 -9.48
C GLU A 194 15.00 -16.76 -8.84
N GLY A 195 15.87 -16.01 -9.52
CA GLY A 195 17.12 -15.51 -8.94
C GLY A 195 16.90 -14.60 -7.73
N THR A 196 15.92 -13.68 -7.78
CA THR A 196 15.57 -12.82 -6.63
C THR A 196 14.94 -13.63 -5.49
N LYS A 197 14.09 -14.61 -5.81
CA LYS A 197 13.46 -15.50 -4.83
C LYS A 197 14.51 -16.33 -4.08
N ALA A 198 15.47 -16.90 -4.79
CA ALA A 198 16.59 -17.63 -4.18
C ALA A 198 17.42 -16.75 -3.25
N LYS A 199 17.78 -15.53 -3.68
CA LYS A 199 18.49 -14.55 -2.83
C LYS A 199 17.68 -14.13 -1.60
N SER A 200 16.38 -13.93 -1.76
CA SER A 200 15.51 -13.57 -0.64
C SER A 200 15.39 -14.71 0.39
N ALA A 201 15.30 -15.96 -0.07
CA ALA A 201 15.25 -17.13 0.79
C ALA A 201 16.54 -17.30 1.60
N THR A 202 17.71 -17.09 0.99
CA THR A 202 18.99 -17.17 1.72
C THR A 202 19.13 -16.05 2.74
N THR A 203 18.71 -14.82 2.43
CA THR A 203 18.71 -13.72 3.41
C THR A 203 17.75 -13.97 4.57
N LEU A 204 16.61 -14.61 4.31
CA LEU A 204 15.62 -14.94 5.33
C LEU A 204 16.16 -16.00 6.30
N LEU A 205 16.79 -17.06 5.79
CA LEU A 205 17.42 -18.08 6.62
C LEU A 205 18.53 -17.49 7.51
N ALA A 206 19.37 -16.61 6.95
CA ALA A 206 20.41 -15.94 7.74
C ALA A 206 19.84 -15.06 8.86
N ALA A 207 18.73 -14.35 8.60
CA ALA A 207 18.04 -13.57 9.61
C ALA A 207 17.35 -14.45 10.68
N GLU A 208 16.80 -15.60 10.29
CA GLU A 208 16.24 -16.58 11.23
C GLU A 208 17.33 -17.12 12.18
N ASP A 209 18.50 -17.47 11.66
CA ASP A 209 19.64 -17.91 12.46
C ASP A 209 20.11 -16.83 13.45
N GLU A 210 20.19 -15.56 13.01
CA GLU A 210 20.52 -14.42 13.88
C GLU A 210 19.48 -14.25 15.01
N ILE A 211 18.19 -14.38 14.71
CA ILE A 211 17.12 -14.32 15.71
C ILE A 211 17.26 -15.46 16.73
N ILE A 212 17.58 -16.67 16.28
CA ILE A 212 17.79 -17.83 17.16
C ILE A 212 18.98 -17.56 18.09
N GLN A 213 20.09 -17.03 17.55
CA GLN A 213 21.26 -16.66 18.34
C GLN A 213 20.94 -15.59 19.39
N LEU A 214 20.28 -14.50 18.99
CA LEU A 214 19.90 -13.41 19.89
C LEU A 214 18.95 -13.88 21.00
N LYS A 215 18.03 -14.80 20.70
CA LYS A 215 17.16 -15.42 21.72
C LYS A 215 17.96 -16.25 22.73
N ALA A 216 18.97 -16.98 22.28
CA ALA A 216 19.84 -17.74 23.17
C ALA A 216 20.66 -16.83 24.09
N GLU A 217 21.24 -15.76 23.55
CA GLU A 217 21.98 -14.75 24.32
C GLU A 217 21.10 -14.02 25.33
N LEU A 218 19.87 -13.67 24.95
CA LEU A 218 18.89 -13.04 25.84
C LEU A 218 18.50 -13.97 27.01
N LYS A 219 18.31 -15.27 26.76
CA LYS A 219 18.06 -16.25 27.81
C LYS A 219 19.26 -16.38 28.76
N ALA A 220 20.48 -16.40 28.22
CA ALA A 220 21.70 -16.44 29.03
C ALA A 220 21.87 -15.17 29.87
N SER A 221 21.53 -14.00 29.32
CA SER A 221 21.58 -12.72 30.06
C SER A 221 20.58 -12.70 31.22
N ARG A 222 19.34 -13.15 31.00
CA ARG A 222 18.33 -13.25 32.06
C ARG A 222 18.76 -14.17 33.20
N ALA A 223 19.37 -15.32 32.88
CA ALA A 223 19.90 -16.22 33.91
C ALA A 223 21.01 -15.56 34.75
N LYS A 224 21.85 -14.71 34.13
CA LYS A 224 22.86 -13.93 34.86
C LYS A 224 22.24 -12.87 35.77
N GLU A 225 21.18 -12.21 35.31
CA GLU A 225 20.43 -11.23 36.10
C GLU A 225 19.76 -11.88 37.31
N GLU A 226 19.11 -13.03 37.14
CA GLU A 226 18.54 -13.80 38.25
C GLU A 226 19.62 -14.20 39.28
N CYS A 227 20.79 -14.64 38.82
CA CYS A 227 21.92 -14.94 39.71
C CYS A 227 22.42 -13.70 40.46
N ALA A 228 22.47 -12.54 39.79
CA ALA A 228 22.85 -11.28 40.42
C ALA A 228 21.83 -10.84 41.49
N MET A 229 20.53 -11.03 41.23
CA MET A 229 19.47 -10.75 42.21
C MET A 229 19.60 -11.59 43.48
N ILE A 230 19.85 -12.89 43.35
CA ILE A 230 20.09 -13.78 44.49
C ILE A 230 21.31 -13.31 45.31
N ASN A 231 22.38 -12.88 44.63
CA ASN A 231 23.56 -12.34 45.31
C ASN A 231 23.25 -11.03 46.04
N LEU A 232 22.37 -10.20 45.49
CA LEU A 232 21.96 -8.92 46.08
C LEU A 232 21.12 -9.13 47.35
N GLU A 233 20.22 -10.12 47.33
CA GLU A 233 19.47 -10.54 48.51
C GLU A 233 20.41 -11.01 49.63
N ARG A 234 21.42 -11.83 49.29
CA ARG A 234 22.44 -12.26 50.25
C ARG A 234 23.25 -11.11 50.82
N LEU A 235 23.56 -10.08 50.03
CA LEU A 235 24.24 -8.87 50.52
C LEU A 235 23.36 -8.07 51.49
N ASN A 236 22.05 -8.00 51.22
CA ASN A 236 21.09 -7.34 52.10
C ASN A 236 21.03 -8.02 53.48
N ASP A 237 21.11 -9.36 53.53
CA ASP A 237 21.20 -10.10 54.79
C ASP A 237 22.48 -9.75 55.58
N TYR A 238 23.62 -9.62 54.89
CA TYR A 238 24.87 -9.18 55.53
C TYR A 238 24.80 -7.74 56.03
N GLU A 239 24.13 -6.85 55.29
CA GLU A 239 23.91 -5.47 55.72
C GLU A 239 23.03 -5.39 56.97
N GLN A 240 21.97 -6.20 57.05
CA GLN A 240 21.14 -6.30 58.25
C GLN A 240 21.94 -6.82 59.45
N GLN A 241 22.75 -7.86 59.27
CA GLN A 241 23.62 -8.38 60.34
C GLN A 241 24.62 -7.31 60.82
N LEU A 242 25.22 -6.56 59.89
CA LEU A 242 26.12 -5.46 60.23
C LEU A 242 25.39 -4.35 61.01
N GLN A 243 24.14 -4.07 60.69
CA GLN A 243 23.35 -3.08 61.42
C GLN A 243 23.05 -3.54 62.85
N THR A 244 22.61 -4.81 63.02
CA THR A 244 22.40 -5.40 64.35
C THR A 244 23.67 -5.35 65.20
N LEU A 245 24.82 -5.73 64.63
CA LEU A 245 26.11 -5.66 65.34
C LEU A 245 26.50 -4.22 65.71
N LYS A 246 26.21 -3.23 64.86
CA LYS A 246 26.44 -1.80 65.19
C LYS A 246 25.57 -1.36 66.36
N ASP A 247 24.30 -1.76 66.38
CA ASP A 247 23.37 -1.42 67.46
C ASP A 247 23.82 -2.06 68.78
N GLU A 248 24.26 -3.32 68.75
CA GLU A 248 24.88 -3.99 69.90
C GLU A 248 26.13 -3.26 70.41
N ILE A 249 27.03 -2.85 69.51
CA ILE A 249 28.23 -2.08 69.87
C ILE A 249 27.84 -0.73 70.50
N ALA A 250 26.81 -0.06 69.98
CA ALA A 250 26.32 1.20 70.54
C ALA A 250 25.78 1.02 71.97
N VAL A 251 25.01 -0.05 72.22
CA VAL A 251 24.53 -0.40 73.55
C VAL A 251 25.68 -0.73 74.50
N LEU A 252 26.62 -1.58 74.08
CA LEU A 252 27.79 -1.94 74.88
C LEU A 252 28.68 -0.72 75.17
N SER A 253 28.83 0.19 74.20
CA SER A 253 29.53 1.46 74.36
C SER A 253 28.85 2.35 75.40
N ALA A 254 27.52 2.49 75.35
CA ALA A 254 26.76 3.24 76.34
C ALA A 254 26.93 2.64 77.75
N GLN A 255 26.82 1.31 77.89
CA GLN A 255 27.05 0.62 79.16
C GLN A 255 28.47 0.85 79.69
N LYS A 256 29.48 0.72 78.81
CA LYS A 256 30.88 1.02 79.15
C LYS A 256 31.04 2.45 79.66
N SER A 257 30.42 3.43 79.01
CA SER A 257 30.48 4.84 79.44
C SER A 257 29.86 5.06 80.82
N VAL A 258 28.73 4.39 81.13
CA VAL A 258 28.09 4.45 82.45
C VAL A 258 29.00 3.85 83.52
N LEU A 259 29.59 2.68 83.26
CA LEU A 259 30.55 2.05 84.17
C LEU A 259 31.80 2.91 84.37
N GLN A 260 32.30 3.53 83.30
CA GLN A 260 33.47 4.39 83.34
C GLN A 260 33.20 5.71 84.09
N ASN A 261 32.00 6.28 83.96
CA ASN A 261 31.54 7.42 84.76
C ASN A 261 31.39 7.07 86.23
N ARG A 262 30.92 5.87 86.57
CA ARG A 262 30.89 5.39 87.96
C ARG A 262 32.29 5.24 88.54
N LEU A 263 33.25 4.81 87.73
CA LEU A 263 34.67 4.71 88.10
C LEU A 263 35.34 6.09 88.23
N ALA A 264 34.93 7.07 87.43
CA ALA A 264 35.43 8.45 87.48
C ALA A 264 34.88 9.21 88.70
N ARG A 265 33.68 8.89 89.17
CA ARG A 265 33.05 9.51 90.36
C ARG A 265 33.65 9.07 91.69
N SER A 266 34.49 8.03 91.70
CA SER A 266 35.15 7.48 92.89
C SER A 266 36.63 7.84 93.04
N ARG A 267 37.17 8.75 92.22
CA ARG A 267 38.55 9.26 92.39
C ARG A 267 38.59 10.78 92.51
N SER A 268 39.16 11.24 93.60
CA SER A 268 39.51 12.64 93.89
C SER A 268 40.53 13.20 92.88
N PRO A 269 40.49 14.52 92.59
CA PRO A 269 41.24 15.12 91.48
C PRO A 269 42.60 15.68 91.93
N SER A 270 43.64 15.49 91.09
CA SER A 270 44.75 16.42 90.77
C SER A 270 45.96 15.67 90.16
N PRO A 271 46.93 16.33 89.49
CA PRO A 271 46.76 17.29 88.40
C PRO A 271 47.76 17.07 87.23
N VAL A 272 47.57 17.82 86.13
CA VAL A 272 48.55 18.18 85.07
C VAL A 272 49.03 17.08 84.10
N LEU A 273 48.78 17.26 82.80
CA LEU A 273 49.86 17.44 81.80
C LEU A 273 49.32 17.83 80.41
N ALA A 274 49.90 18.93 79.92
CA ALA A 274 49.76 19.46 78.58
C ALA A 274 50.16 18.45 77.50
N ARG A 275 49.43 18.40 76.37
CA ARG A 275 50.06 18.44 75.05
C ARG A 275 49.08 18.61 73.88
N SER A 276 49.53 19.48 72.98
CA SER A 276 49.33 19.49 71.52
C SER A 276 47.91 19.66 70.96
N ARG A 277 47.63 20.91 70.57
CA ARG A 277 47.04 21.19 69.26
C ARG A 277 47.99 20.63 68.18
N SER A 278 47.47 19.74 67.34
CA SER A 278 47.99 19.50 66.00
C SER A 278 46.80 19.39 65.04
N PRO A 279 46.92 19.92 63.80
CA PRO A 279 45.83 19.99 62.84
C PRO A 279 45.67 18.62 62.17
N SER A 280 44.43 18.11 62.13
CA SER A 280 44.14 16.90 61.36
C SER A 280 44.33 17.15 59.86
N PRO A 281 44.99 16.23 59.14
CA PRO A 281 45.19 16.34 57.72
C PRO A 281 43.87 16.10 56.98
N LEU A 282 43.76 16.75 55.84
CA LEU A 282 42.68 16.67 54.87
C LEU A 282 42.16 15.24 54.71
N SER A 283 40.85 15.07 54.90
CA SER A 283 40.12 13.86 54.52
C SER A 283 40.36 13.62 53.03
N VAL A 284 41.11 12.58 52.73
CA VAL A 284 41.06 11.90 51.43
C VAL A 284 39.62 11.47 51.25
N ARG A 285 38.93 12.17 50.35
CA ARG A 285 37.54 11.98 49.97
C ARG A 285 37.38 10.56 49.44
N SER A 286 36.95 9.64 50.30
CA SER A 286 36.51 8.32 49.89
C SER A 286 35.31 8.48 48.97
N PHE A 287 35.46 8.06 47.72
CA PHE A 287 34.36 7.95 46.78
C PHE A 287 33.49 6.77 47.19
N SER A 288 32.43 7.05 47.95
CA SER A 288 31.42 6.05 48.27
C SER A 288 30.48 5.85 47.07
N PRO A 289 30.24 4.61 46.60
CA PRO A 289 29.37 4.29 45.46
C PRO A 289 27.93 4.83 45.55
N GLY A 290 27.44 5.12 46.77
CA GLY A 290 26.09 5.65 46.99
C GLY A 290 25.87 7.11 46.54
N ARG A 291 26.94 7.92 46.40
CA ARG A 291 26.78 9.34 46.02
C ARG A 291 26.43 9.52 44.55
N ALA A 292 26.91 8.65 43.66
CA ALA A 292 26.63 8.70 42.23
C ALA A 292 25.17 8.32 41.90
N ARG A 293 24.58 7.35 42.64
CA ARG A 293 23.20 6.90 42.42
C ARG A 293 22.16 7.96 42.83
N LEU A 294 22.39 8.66 43.95
CA LEU A 294 21.54 9.78 44.40
C LEU A 294 21.62 10.99 43.45
N THR A 295 22.76 11.20 42.78
CA THR A 295 22.88 12.23 41.73
C THR A 295 22.22 11.83 40.42
N ASN A 296 22.12 10.54 40.10
CA ASN A 296 21.48 10.09 38.86
C ASN A 296 19.96 10.31 38.91
N ALA A 297 19.28 9.84 39.97
CA ALA A 297 17.82 10.02 40.11
C ALA A 297 17.38 11.50 40.09
N SER A 298 18.16 12.39 40.72
CA SER A 298 17.88 13.84 40.70
C SER A 298 18.19 14.50 39.36
N ARG A 299 19.18 14.00 38.59
CA ARG A 299 19.40 14.44 37.20
C ARG A 299 18.28 13.94 36.29
N HIS A 300 17.89 12.68 36.43
CA HIS A 300 16.77 12.08 35.71
C HIS A 300 15.49 12.92 35.87
N ALA A 301 15.06 13.18 37.11
CA ALA A 301 13.87 13.99 37.38
C ALA A 301 13.94 15.39 36.75
N ARG A 302 15.08 16.09 36.88
CA ARG A 302 15.27 17.42 36.29
C ARG A 302 15.25 17.41 34.77
N LEU A 303 15.77 16.37 34.12
CA LEU A 303 15.77 16.26 32.67
C LEU A 303 14.36 15.95 32.13
N VAL A 304 13.60 15.12 32.83
CA VAL A 304 12.18 14.85 32.52
C VAL A 304 11.34 16.12 32.67
N GLU A 305 11.55 16.88 33.75
CA GLU A 305 10.91 18.19 33.97
C GLU A 305 11.29 19.16 32.85
N ARG A 306 12.59 19.29 32.54
CA ARG A 306 13.05 20.19 31.48
C ARG A 306 12.49 19.83 30.11
N PHE A 307 12.39 18.54 29.76
CA PHE A 307 11.74 18.10 28.52
C PHE A 307 10.26 18.51 28.47
N SER A 308 9.58 18.41 29.61
CA SER A 308 8.18 18.85 29.74
C SER A 308 8.03 20.37 29.64
N ASP A 309 8.99 21.13 30.18
CA ASP A 309 9.04 22.60 30.04
C ASP A 309 9.26 23.04 28.60
N ILE A 310 10.15 22.37 27.86
CA ILE A 310 10.37 22.66 26.43
C ILE A 310 9.08 22.42 25.64
N TYR A 311 8.32 21.36 25.95
CA TYR A 311 7.00 21.13 25.36
C TYR A 311 5.99 22.24 25.69
N ALA A 312 6.01 22.74 26.93
CA ALA A 312 5.05 23.74 27.40
C ALA A 312 5.36 25.16 26.92
N GLN A 313 6.65 25.50 26.72
CA GLN A 313 7.09 26.86 26.42
C GLN A 313 7.77 26.97 25.06
N GLU A 314 8.99 26.43 24.90
CA GLU A 314 9.80 26.59 23.68
C GLU A 314 9.08 26.09 22.42
N ARG A 315 8.28 25.03 22.54
CA ARG A 315 7.43 24.52 21.45
C ARG A 315 6.38 25.54 21.02
N LEU A 316 5.71 26.20 21.97
CA LEU A 316 4.69 27.22 21.68
C LEU A 316 5.31 28.49 21.11
N ASP A 317 6.49 28.88 21.60
CA ASP A 317 7.24 30.01 21.08
C ASP A 317 7.67 29.76 19.64
N ALA A 318 8.25 28.58 19.36
CA ALA A 318 8.60 28.16 18.01
C ALA A 318 7.37 28.08 17.09
N GLN A 319 6.24 27.57 17.59
CA GLN A 319 4.98 27.52 16.84
C GLN A 319 4.52 28.94 16.48
N THR A 320 4.52 29.86 17.44
CA THR A 320 4.09 31.25 17.24
C THR A 320 4.96 31.95 16.20
N LEU A 321 6.28 31.76 16.27
CA LEU A 321 7.20 32.33 15.28
C LEU A 321 7.00 31.71 13.90
N LEU A 322 6.89 30.38 13.79
CA LEU A 322 6.66 29.70 12.51
C LEU A 322 5.33 30.09 11.86
N ARG A 323 4.28 30.34 12.66
CA ARG A 323 2.97 30.78 12.15
C ARG A 323 3.00 32.18 11.52
N SER A 324 4.02 32.99 11.78
CA SER A 324 4.19 34.26 11.07
C SER A 324 4.64 34.07 9.61
N TYR A 325 5.12 32.87 9.25
CA TYR A 325 5.60 32.54 7.91
C TYR A 325 4.80 31.42 7.24
N ILE A 326 4.18 30.52 8.01
CA ILE A 326 3.46 29.34 7.52
C ILE A 326 2.02 29.37 8.08
N ASP A 327 1.04 29.53 7.19
CA ASP A 327 -0.39 29.57 7.56
C ASP A 327 -0.91 28.23 8.07
N ASP A 328 -0.40 27.14 7.47
CA ASP A 328 -0.80 25.77 7.78
C ASP A 328 -0.22 25.29 9.11
N LEU A 329 -1.09 25.16 10.12
CA LEU A 329 -0.72 24.67 11.44
C LEU A 329 -0.17 23.24 11.41
N GLU A 330 -0.71 22.39 10.52
CA GLU A 330 -0.26 21.00 10.42
C GLU A 330 1.22 20.97 10.00
N MET A 331 1.59 21.73 8.97
CA MET A 331 2.99 21.85 8.55
C MET A 331 3.89 22.39 9.67
N VAL A 332 3.44 23.42 10.41
CA VAL A 332 4.20 23.98 11.55
C VAL A 332 4.44 22.92 12.62
N GLN A 333 3.42 22.14 12.99
CA GLN A 333 3.54 21.08 14.00
C GLN A 333 4.46 19.94 13.52
N ARG A 334 4.39 19.57 12.23
CA ARG A 334 5.28 18.58 11.63
C ARG A 334 6.74 19.04 11.63
N ILE A 335 7.00 20.33 11.37
CA ILE A 335 8.33 20.93 11.46
C ILE A 335 8.87 20.83 12.89
N ILE A 336 8.08 21.23 13.88
CA ILE A 336 8.48 21.19 15.30
C ILE A 336 8.77 19.76 15.76
N TYR A 337 7.88 18.81 15.43
CA TYR A 337 8.07 17.40 15.74
C TYR A 337 9.36 16.86 15.10
N THR A 338 9.58 17.16 13.82
CA THR A 338 10.79 16.72 13.12
C THR A 338 12.04 17.32 13.76
N ALA A 339 12.04 18.62 14.09
CA ALA A 339 13.16 19.27 14.76
C ALA A 339 13.47 18.60 16.11
N ALA A 340 12.45 18.24 16.89
CA ALA A 340 12.64 17.53 18.16
C ALA A 340 13.25 16.14 17.92
N VAL A 341 12.72 15.36 16.97
CA VAL A 341 13.22 14.02 16.64
C VAL A 341 14.67 14.05 16.18
N GLU A 342 14.98 14.92 15.21
CA GLU A 342 16.32 15.06 14.68
C GLU A 342 17.31 15.57 15.73
N SER A 343 16.86 16.39 16.69
CA SER A 343 17.70 16.84 17.81
C SER A 343 18.15 15.69 18.70
N PHE A 344 17.26 14.74 19.01
CA PHE A 344 17.62 13.52 19.74
C PHE A 344 18.60 12.65 18.94
N HIS A 345 18.38 12.49 17.64
CA HIS A 345 19.27 11.72 16.77
C HIS A 345 20.69 12.33 16.71
N ALA A 346 20.78 13.65 16.50
CA ALA A 346 22.05 14.38 16.45
C ALA A 346 22.78 14.34 17.81
N ALA A 347 22.06 14.56 18.91
CA ALA A 347 22.64 14.51 20.25
C ALA A 347 23.14 13.09 20.61
N LYS A 348 22.37 12.05 20.28
CA LYS A 348 22.76 10.65 20.50
C LYS A 348 23.99 10.26 19.70
N LYS A 349 24.08 10.72 18.45
CA LYS A 349 25.28 10.55 17.61
C LYS A 349 26.49 11.27 18.20
N ALA A 350 26.32 12.52 18.63
CA ALA A 350 27.38 13.30 19.26
C ALA A 350 27.85 12.67 20.57
N PHE A 351 26.93 12.17 21.41
CA PHE A 351 27.26 11.47 22.64
C PHE A 351 28.07 10.19 22.37
N ARG A 352 27.66 9.36 21.41
CA ARG A 352 28.42 8.16 21.02
C ARG A 352 29.84 8.50 20.58
N GLN A 353 30.00 9.55 19.77
CA GLN A 353 31.32 10.02 19.32
C GLN A 353 32.15 10.57 20.48
N PHE A 354 31.55 11.34 21.39
CA PHE A 354 32.21 11.88 22.57
C PHE A 354 32.65 10.75 23.51
N LYS A 355 31.75 9.81 23.83
CA LYS A 355 32.04 8.63 24.64
C LYS A 355 33.20 7.82 24.06
N MET A 356 33.22 7.59 22.75
CA MET A 356 34.31 6.89 22.09
C MET A 356 35.65 7.65 22.16
N ARG A 357 35.63 8.98 22.03
CA ARG A 357 36.84 9.81 22.19
C ARG A 357 37.38 9.74 23.61
N VAL A 358 36.52 9.95 24.61
CA VAL A 358 36.88 9.89 26.03
C VAL A 358 37.44 8.51 26.39
N ARG A 359 36.77 7.43 25.94
CA ARG A 359 37.27 6.06 26.13
C ARG A 359 38.67 5.89 25.60
N LYS A 360 38.96 6.30 24.35
CA LYS A 360 40.31 6.20 23.76
C LYS A 360 41.36 6.95 24.58
N THR A 361 41.04 8.16 25.03
CA THR A 361 41.96 8.97 25.84
C THR A 361 42.22 8.35 27.21
N LEU A 362 41.18 7.86 27.89
CA LEU A 362 41.31 7.25 29.22
C LEU A 362 41.96 5.86 29.17
N SER A 363 41.74 5.08 28.10
CA SER A 363 42.38 3.77 27.93
C SER A 363 43.91 3.84 27.84
N LEU A 364 44.48 4.98 27.40
CA LEU A 364 45.94 5.18 27.33
C LEU A 364 46.58 5.39 28.70
N SER A 365 45.82 5.86 29.69
CA SER A 365 46.29 6.20 31.03
C SER A 365 45.73 5.26 32.11
N TYR A 366 45.03 4.20 31.70
CA TYR A 366 44.34 3.33 32.63
C TYR A 366 45.27 2.27 33.23
N THR A 367 45.43 2.33 34.55
CA THR A 367 46.17 1.34 35.36
C THR A 367 45.36 0.90 36.59
N GLY A 368 44.03 1.08 36.56
CA GLY A 368 43.14 0.89 37.72
C GLY A 368 42.47 -0.48 37.81
N THR A 369 41.73 -0.68 38.89
CA THR A 369 40.83 -1.83 39.14
C THR A 369 39.35 -1.52 38.84
N GLU A 370 39.01 -0.26 38.57
CA GLU A 370 37.64 0.21 38.30
C GLU A 370 37.25 0.08 36.82
N SER A 371 35.99 -0.24 36.52
CA SER A 371 35.52 -0.35 35.14
C SER A 371 35.86 0.90 34.32
N ILE A 372 36.54 0.73 33.19
CA ILE A 372 36.86 1.83 32.26
C ILE A 372 35.59 2.54 31.80
N GLU A 373 34.48 1.81 31.65
CA GLU A 373 33.18 2.40 31.28
C GLU A 373 32.66 3.37 32.34
N ASP A 374 32.79 3.04 33.63
CA ASP A 374 32.29 3.88 34.72
C ASP A 374 33.08 5.18 34.80
N MET A 375 34.41 5.11 34.65
CA MET A 375 35.25 6.30 34.59
C MET A 375 34.96 7.17 33.36
N VAL A 376 34.70 6.55 32.20
CA VAL A 376 34.32 7.27 30.97
C VAL A 376 33.02 8.03 31.20
N MET A 377 32.01 7.37 31.76
CA MET A 377 30.71 7.99 32.04
C MET A 377 30.84 9.10 33.08
N ASP A 378 31.58 8.86 34.16
CA ASP A 378 31.84 9.82 35.23
C ASP A 378 32.64 11.05 34.73
N TYR A 379 33.57 10.87 33.79
CA TYR A 379 34.23 11.97 33.09
C TYR A 379 33.23 12.78 32.24
N ILE A 380 32.39 12.10 31.44
CA ILE A 380 31.41 12.77 30.57
C ILE A 380 30.41 13.58 31.40
N VAL A 381 29.92 13.02 32.50
CA VAL A 381 28.95 13.70 33.39
C VAL A 381 29.56 14.95 34.04
N ARG A 382 30.86 14.94 34.37
CA ARG A 382 31.54 16.13 34.90
C ARG A 382 31.82 17.20 33.86
N GLN A 383 31.95 16.78 32.60
CA GLN A 383 32.43 17.61 31.50
C GLN A 383 31.39 17.74 30.38
N GLU A 384 30.12 17.84 30.80
CA GLU A 384 28.96 17.97 29.91
C GLU A 384 28.97 19.30 29.12
N ASP A 385 29.67 20.31 29.65
CA ASP A 385 29.89 21.62 29.05
C ASP A 385 30.75 21.60 27.78
N LEU A 386 31.58 20.57 27.58
CA LEU A 386 32.36 20.38 26.35
C LEU A 386 31.51 19.86 25.18
N TYR A 387 30.21 19.63 25.38
CA TYR A 387 29.32 19.28 24.29
C TYR A 387 29.18 20.46 23.31
N ASP A 388 29.65 20.24 22.07
CA ASP A 388 29.46 21.17 20.96
C ASP A 388 28.02 21.10 20.43
N VAL A 389 27.13 21.78 21.13
CA VAL A 389 25.71 21.93 20.76
C VAL A 389 25.56 22.54 19.36
N GLN A 390 26.45 23.44 18.96
CA GLN A 390 26.32 24.15 17.68
C GLN A 390 26.53 23.22 16.48
N SER A 391 27.46 22.27 16.59
CA SER A 391 27.65 21.24 15.57
C SER A 391 26.40 20.37 15.40
N SER A 392 25.76 19.95 16.51
CA SER A 392 24.50 19.21 16.47
C SER A 392 23.34 20.06 15.91
N VAL A 393 23.21 21.32 16.30
CA VAL A 393 22.20 22.25 15.74
C VAL A 393 22.33 22.33 14.22
N ASN A 394 23.55 22.48 13.70
CA ASN A 394 23.80 22.53 12.26
C ASN A 394 23.44 21.20 11.56
N GLU A 395 23.67 20.06 12.22
CA GLU A 395 23.25 18.74 11.70
C GLU A 395 21.73 18.60 11.64
N VAL A 396 21.01 19.03 12.67
CA VAL A 396 19.54 19.04 12.71
C VAL A 396 18.97 19.91 11.60
N ILE A 397 19.51 21.12 11.40
CA ILE A 397 19.04 22.02 10.34
C ILE A 397 19.23 21.37 8.97
N ARG A 398 20.39 20.75 8.71
CA ARG A 398 20.63 20.03 7.45
C ARG A 398 19.65 18.86 7.26
N ALA A 399 19.43 18.05 8.30
CA ALA A 399 18.51 16.91 8.25
C ALA A 399 17.06 17.36 7.99
N THR A 400 16.65 18.41 8.69
CA THR A 400 15.33 19.02 8.59
C THR A 400 15.07 19.58 7.18
N ASN A 401 16.05 20.26 6.57
CA ASN A 401 15.93 20.79 5.21
C ASN A 401 15.89 19.69 4.12
N MET A 402 16.42 18.51 4.40
CA MET A 402 16.40 17.37 3.48
C MET A 402 15.17 16.48 3.66
N ASN A 403 14.32 16.74 4.66
CA ASN A 403 13.22 15.87 4.99
C ASN A 403 12.05 16.07 3.99
N PRO A 404 11.65 15.05 3.22
CA PRO A 404 10.62 15.19 2.18
C PRO A 404 9.20 15.38 2.74
N LYS A 405 8.99 15.23 4.05
CA LYS A 405 7.68 15.32 4.71
C LYS A 405 7.35 16.73 5.20
N ILE A 406 8.32 17.63 5.19
CA ILE A 406 8.16 19.01 5.62
C ILE A 406 8.64 19.94 4.51
N SER A 407 7.94 21.06 4.34
CA SER A 407 8.32 22.10 3.40
C SER A 407 8.54 23.38 4.17
N PHE A 408 9.79 23.85 4.20
CA PHE A 408 10.09 25.20 4.63
C PHE A 408 9.94 26.14 3.44
N PRO A 409 9.22 27.27 3.58
CA PRO A 409 9.31 28.33 2.60
C PRO A 409 10.77 28.78 2.48
N PRO A 410 11.29 29.01 1.27
CA PRO A 410 12.68 29.41 1.06
C PRO A 410 13.04 30.74 1.75
N GLU A 411 12.04 31.53 2.17
CA GLU A 411 12.18 32.79 2.89
C GLU A 411 12.37 32.64 4.41
N VAL A 412 12.18 31.44 4.97
CA VAL A 412 12.25 31.22 6.42
C VAL A 412 13.66 30.83 6.84
N ASP A 413 14.30 31.69 7.64
CA ASP A 413 15.60 31.40 8.24
C ASP A 413 15.47 30.42 9.42
N PHE A 414 16.48 29.56 9.59
CA PHE A 414 16.53 28.54 10.66
C PHE A 414 16.58 29.15 12.07
N ILE A 415 16.88 30.45 12.18
CA ILE A 415 16.81 31.23 13.43
C ILE A 415 15.46 31.01 14.13
N VAL A 416 14.38 30.84 13.36
CA VAL A 416 13.01 30.66 13.89
C VAL A 416 12.88 29.43 14.81
N VAL A 417 13.63 28.36 14.53
CA VAL A 417 13.61 27.11 15.31
C VAL A 417 14.91 26.84 16.07
N SER A 418 15.91 27.71 15.95
CA SER A 418 17.24 27.46 16.50
C SER A 418 17.26 27.36 18.02
N ASN A 419 16.40 28.11 18.72
CA ASN A 419 16.32 28.06 20.18
C ASN A 419 15.77 26.71 20.65
N LEU A 420 14.65 26.27 20.06
CA LEU A 420 14.06 24.95 20.32
C LEU A 420 15.07 23.83 20.05
N ILE A 421 15.74 23.84 18.89
CA ILE A 421 16.74 22.83 18.52
C ILE A 421 17.91 22.83 19.51
N ARG A 422 18.43 24.01 19.88
CA ARG A 422 19.55 24.13 20.82
C ARG A 422 19.22 23.54 22.18
N GLU A 423 18.07 23.91 22.74
CA GLU A 423 17.62 23.39 24.04
C GLU A 423 17.35 21.89 23.97
N MET A 424 16.74 21.42 22.88
CA MET A 424 16.49 20.00 22.69
C MET A 424 17.77 19.18 22.58
N CYS A 425 18.76 19.65 21.80
CA CYS A 425 20.05 18.99 21.70
C CYS A 425 20.77 18.91 23.05
N ARG A 426 20.74 19.99 23.86
CA ARG A 426 21.32 19.99 25.21
C ARG A 426 20.67 18.91 26.08
N VAL A 427 19.35 18.95 26.20
CA VAL A 427 18.59 17.99 27.04
C VAL A 427 18.78 16.56 26.55
N ALA A 428 18.67 16.33 25.25
CA ALA A 428 18.84 15.00 24.67
C ALA A 428 20.25 14.45 24.90
N PHE A 429 21.29 15.28 24.83
CA PHE A 429 22.67 14.87 25.14
C PHE A 429 22.79 14.48 26.61
N SER A 430 22.29 15.32 27.52
CA SER A 430 22.27 15.04 28.96
C SER A 430 21.52 13.73 29.28
N MET A 431 20.40 13.47 28.60
CA MET A 431 19.60 12.27 28.75
C MET A 431 20.35 10.98 28.37
N GLN A 432 21.31 11.05 27.43
CA GLN A 432 22.17 9.90 27.09
C GLN A 432 23.23 9.59 28.17
N THR A 433 23.47 10.54 29.10
CA THR A 433 24.42 10.34 30.21
C THR A 433 23.77 9.70 31.45
N LEU A 434 22.45 9.47 31.41
CA LEU A 434 21.71 8.78 32.46
C LEU A 434 21.95 7.26 32.38
N ASP A 435 21.63 6.58 33.48
CA ASP A 435 21.68 5.13 33.58
C ASP A 435 20.40 4.64 34.30
N PRO A 436 19.42 4.09 33.57
CA PRO A 436 19.40 3.89 32.10
C PRO A 436 19.21 5.21 31.31
N PRO A 437 19.59 5.26 30.01
CA PRO A 437 19.43 6.45 29.19
C PRO A 437 17.98 6.67 28.77
N LEU A 438 17.57 7.94 28.67
CA LEU A 438 16.26 8.32 28.16
C LEU A 438 16.33 8.63 26.65
N ASP A 439 15.30 8.22 25.91
CA ASP A 439 15.18 8.47 24.48
C ASP A 439 13.73 8.73 24.09
N ILE A 440 13.50 9.10 22.83
CA ILE A 440 12.16 9.32 22.30
C ILE A 440 11.61 8.10 21.57
N SER A 441 10.28 7.98 21.55
CA SER A 441 9.59 6.95 20.78
C SER A 441 9.79 7.14 19.28
N PHE A 442 10.16 6.07 18.58
CA PHE A 442 10.07 6.02 17.12
C PHE A 442 8.60 6.03 16.70
N ALA A 443 8.26 6.94 15.78
CA ALA A 443 6.88 7.09 15.30
C ALA A 443 6.83 7.19 13.77
N THR A 444 5.82 6.57 13.19
CA THR A 444 5.56 6.59 11.75
C THR A 444 4.22 7.24 11.43
N ASP A 445 4.15 7.99 10.33
CA ASP A 445 2.88 8.56 9.87
C ASP A 445 1.89 7.44 9.52
N GLY A 446 0.64 7.59 9.95
CA GLY A 446 -0.39 6.58 9.71
C GLY A 446 -0.31 5.35 10.63
N GLU A 447 0.49 5.38 11.69
CA GLU A 447 0.48 4.30 12.70
C GLU A 447 -0.83 4.27 13.50
N LEU A 448 -1.13 3.11 14.09
CA LEU A 448 -2.26 2.97 15.01
C LEU A 448 -2.02 3.84 16.25
N PHE A 449 -3.03 4.63 16.62
CA PHE A 449 -2.96 5.46 17.80
C PHE A 449 -2.83 4.59 19.06
N SER A 450 -1.75 4.83 19.82
CA SER A 450 -1.51 4.19 21.12
C SER A 450 -1.76 5.19 22.25
N GLU A 451 -2.80 4.94 23.04
CA GLU A 451 -3.14 5.75 24.22
C GLU A 451 -2.10 5.66 25.34
N TYR A 452 -1.29 4.58 25.32
CA TYR A 452 -0.17 4.41 26.24
C TYR A 452 0.94 5.44 25.95
N LYS A 453 1.29 5.64 24.68
CA LYS A 453 2.39 6.52 24.25
C LYS A 453 1.99 7.98 24.06
N TYR A 454 0.78 8.23 23.58
CA TYR A 454 0.38 9.56 23.11
C TYR A 454 -0.94 10.03 23.70
N ARG A 455 -1.05 11.35 23.89
CA ARG A 455 -2.31 12.05 24.10
C ARG A 455 -2.84 12.55 22.76
N ARG A 456 -4.17 12.57 22.61
CA ARG A 456 -4.82 13.18 21.44
C ARG A 456 -4.86 14.69 21.64
N SER A 457 -4.46 15.41 20.60
CA SER A 457 -4.63 16.85 20.51
C SER A 457 -6.13 17.19 20.38
N TYR A 458 -6.53 18.40 20.79
CA TYR A 458 -7.94 18.83 20.78
C TYR A 458 -8.60 18.79 19.38
N ASP A 459 -7.82 19.02 18.33
CA ASP A 459 -8.26 19.05 16.93
C ASP A 459 -8.33 17.66 16.27
N SER A 460 -8.15 16.60 17.06
CA SER A 460 -8.25 15.21 16.63
C SER A 460 -9.69 14.74 16.42
N ASP A 461 -9.89 13.86 15.42
CA ASP A 461 -11.04 12.96 15.37
C ASP A 461 -10.81 11.78 16.33
N PHE A 462 -11.43 11.85 17.51
CA PHE A 462 -11.32 10.83 18.56
C PHE A 462 -11.81 9.43 18.12
N THR A 463 -12.59 9.35 17.04
CA THR A 463 -13.03 8.08 16.47
C THR A 463 -12.05 7.51 15.45
N ALA A 464 -11.07 8.30 14.99
CA ALA A 464 -10.08 7.85 14.02
C ALA A 464 -9.03 6.94 14.69
N PRO A 465 -8.73 5.75 14.12
CA PRO A 465 -7.75 4.84 14.68
C PRO A 465 -6.30 5.18 14.31
N LEU A 466 -6.09 6.00 13.27
CA LEU A 466 -4.75 6.31 12.72
C LEU A 466 -4.28 7.70 13.12
N VAL A 467 -2.98 7.78 13.42
CA VAL A 467 -2.27 9.06 13.62
C VAL A 467 -2.04 9.72 12.26
N ALA A 468 -2.52 10.95 12.10
CA ALA A 468 -2.26 11.78 10.92
C ALA A 468 -0.86 12.38 10.95
N TYR A 469 -0.45 12.89 12.12
CA TYR A 469 0.89 13.37 12.41
C TYR A 469 1.11 13.50 13.91
N HIS A 470 2.37 13.51 14.31
CA HIS A 470 2.79 13.73 15.69
C HIS A 470 3.13 15.20 15.90
N VAL A 471 2.75 15.73 17.06
CA VAL A 471 3.05 17.11 17.48
C VAL A 471 4.25 17.11 18.42
N TRP A 472 4.36 16.09 19.27
CA TRP A 472 5.45 15.93 20.22
C TRP A 472 5.80 14.46 20.46
N PRO A 473 7.08 14.08 20.49
CA PRO A 473 7.48 12.70 20.77
C PRO A 473 7.18 12.28 22.21
N ALA A 474 6.95 10.98 22.43
CA ALA A 474 6.87 10.41 23.77
C ALA A 474 8.28 10.15 24.31
N LEU A 475 8.52 10.44 25.58
CA LEU A 475 9.78 10.16 26.25
C LEU A 475 9.73 8.74 26.86
N MET A 476 10.76 7.96 26.56
CA MET A 476 10.86 6.53 26.85
C MET A 476 12.10 6.24 27.69
N GLU A 477 11.96 5.32 28.64
CA GLU A 477 13.05 4.67 29.35
C GLU A 477 12.96 3.17 29.01
N GLY A 478 13.80 2.72 28.06
CA GLY A 478 13.61 1.40 27.45
C GLY A 478 12.24 1.28 26.77
N ASP A 479 11.40 0.36 27.26
CA ASP A 479 10.04 0.13 26.74
C ASP A 479 8.95 0.91 27.50
N SER A 480 9.31 1.60 28.59
CA SER A 480 8.37 2.31 29.45
C SER A 480 8.20 3.77 29.03
N VAL A 481 6.96 4.23 28.93
CA VAL A 481 6.64 5.65 28.68
C VAL A 481 6.77 6.44 29.98
N ILE A 482 7.73 7.37 30.03
CA ILE A 482 7.91 8.30 31.16
C ILE A 482 7.06 9.55 30.97
N VAL A 483 7.04 10.10 29.75
CA VAL A 483 6.22 11.26 29.38
C VAL A 483 5.46 10.95 28.10
N LYS A 484 4.13 11.08 28.14
CA LYS A 484 3.31 10.89 26.94
C LYS A 484 3.56 12.00 25.93
N GLY A 485 3.74 11.61 24.67
CA GLY A 485 3.78 12.53 23.55
C GLY A 485 2.39 13.08 23.18
N GLU A 486 2.32 13.79 22.07
CA GLU A 486 1.09 14.36 21.54
C GLU A 486 0.95 14.03 20.05
N ALA A 487 -0.23 13.56 19.66
CA ALA A 487 -0.54 13.18 18.29
C ALA A 487 -1.90 13.71 17.85
N VAL A 488 -2.04 13.93 16.54
CA VAL A 488 -3.30 14.30 15.89
C VAL A 488 -3.81 13.11 15.10
N THR A 489 -5.08 12.78 15.27
CA THR A 489 -5.74 11.66 14.58
C THR A 489 -6.81 12.22 13.64
N LYS A 490 -6.85 11.75 12.40
CA LYS A 490 -7.83 12.20 11.40
C LYS A 490 -8.35 11.01 10.60
N ARG A 491 -9.65 11.02 10.29
CA ARG A 491 -10.25 10.04 9.38
C ARG A 491 -9.69 10.26 7.97
N GLY A 492 -9.16 9.18 7.37
CA GLY A 492 -8.50 9.28 6.06
C GLY A 492 -7.06 9.82 6.11
N ALA A 493 -6.38 9.74 7.25
CA ALA A 493 -4.97 10.14 7.42
C ALA A 493 -4.03 9.63 6.29
N LEU A 494 -4.25 8.40 5.83
CA LEU A 494 -3.46 7.80 4.74
C LEU A 494 -3.69 8.45 3.35
N TRP A 495 -4.74 9.27 3.21
CA TRP A 495 -5.19 9.83 1.92
C TRP A 495 -4.80 11.30 1.76
N SER A 496 -4.38 11.97 2.85
CA SER A 496 -4.00 13.39 2.84
C SER A 496 -2.75 13.67 1.98
N HIS A 497 -1.82 12.70 1.94
CA HIS A 497 -0.58 12.80 1.15
C HIS A 497 -0.76 12.75 -0.37
N ARG A 498 -1.98 12.51 -0.87
CA ARG A 498 -2.31 12.48 -2.31
C ARG A 498 -3.06 13.71 -2.82
N SER A 499 -3.06 14.82 -2.07
CA SER A 499 -3.72 16.04 -2.50
C SER A 499 -2.86 16.85 -3.48
N ARG A 500 -3.06 16.52 -4.76
CA ARG A 500 -3.25 17.45 -5.89
C ARG A 500 -2.53 18.80 -5.77
N SER A 501 -1.45 18.93 -6.54
CA SER A 501 -1.04 20.20 -7.14
C SER A 501 -2.28 20.96 -7.63
N ARG A 502 -2.62 22.07 -6.96
CA ARG A 502 -3.62 23.02 -7.44
C ARG A 502 -3.00 23.77 -8.62
N SER A 503 -2.97 23.13 -9.79
CA SER A 503 -2.74 23.84 -11.04
C SER A 503 -3.99 24.64 -11.39
N ARG A 504 -3.82 25.95 -11.39
CA ARG A 504 -4.81 26.95 -11.77
C ARG A 504 -4.87 26.96 -13.30
N SER A 505 -5.67 26.07 -13.89
CA SER A 505 -5.93 26.09 -15.35
C SER A 505 -7.42 26.20 -15.60
N ARG A 506 -7.88 27.44 -15.71
CA ARG A 506 -9.23 27.81 -16.14
C ARG A 506 -9.21 27.83 -17.67
N SER A 507 -9.46 26.68 -18.29
CA SER A 507 -9.64 26.58 -19.74
C SER A 507 -11.11 26.36 -20.05
N ARG A 508 -11.65 27.28 -20.84
CA ARG A 508 -13.02 27.29 -21.37
C ARG A 508 -13.22 26.12 -22.33
N SER A 509 -14.34 25.39 -22.20
CA SER A 509 -15.03 24.80 -23.35
C SER A 509 -16.44 24.32 -23.01
N LEU A 510 -17.40 25.10 -23.52
CA LEU A 510 -18.64 24.72 -24.21
C LEU A 510 -19.46 23.52 -23.68
N SER A 511 -20.59 23.87 -23.06
CA SER A 511 -21.74 23.01 -22.83
C SER A 511 -22.38 22.51 -24.15
N PRO A 512 -22.94 21.29 -24.20
CA PRO A 512 -24.03 20.98 -25.11
C PRO A 512 -25.37 21.20 -24.40
N LEU A 513 -26.20 22.04 -25.01
CA LEU A 513 -27.62 22.17 -24.76
C LEU A 513 -28.34 20.89 -25.21
N SER A 514 -29.24 20.37 -24.38
CA SER A 514 -30.42 19.65 -24.86
C SER A 514 -31.67 20.19 -24.15
N ARG A 515 -32.51 20.85 -24.95
CA ARG A 515 -33.87 21.26 -24.64
C ARG A 515 -34.75 20.02 -24.44
N SER A 516 -35.66 20.07 -23.48
CA SER A 516 -37.03 19.60 -23.68
C SER A 516 -38.02 20.33 -22.75
N PRO A 517 -39.30 20.44 -23.16
CA PRO A 517 -40.17 21.54 -22.79
C PRO A 517 -41.17 21.20 -21.67
N ASP A 518 -41.77 22.27 -21.17
CA ASP A 518 -42.80 22.37 -20.14
C ASP A 518 -43.97 21.38 -20.25
N TYR A 519 -44.44 20.93 -19.09
CA TYR A 519 -45.87 20.85 -18.80
C TYR A 519 -46.15 21.21 -17.34
N SER A 520 -47.09 22.15 -17.19
CA SER A 520 -47.56 22.80 -15.97
C SER A 520 -48.63 21.98 -15.25
N ARG A 521 -48.68 22.05 -13.90
CA ARG A 521 -49.89 22.39 -13.10
C ARG A 521 -49.63 22.41 -11.57
N HIS A 522 -49.80 23.61 -10.97
CA HIS A 522 -50.63 24.00 -9.79
C HIS A 522 -50.67 23.07 -8.54
N LEU A 523 -50.62 23.46 -7.24
CA LEU A 523 -50.82 24.66 -6.36
C LEU A 523 -50.44 24.22 -4.90
N PRO A 524 -50.57 25.00 -3.79
CA PRO A 524 -49.87 26.22 -3.42
C PRO A 524 -49.27 26.23 -1.98
N SER A 525 -48.33 27.17 -1.78
CA SER A 525 -48.03 27.98 -0.59
C SER A 525 -48.70 27.68 0.78
N ARG A 526 -47.87 27.57 1.82
CA ARG A 526 -48.19 28.13 3.14
C ARG A 526 -46.94 28.70 3.82
N SER A 527 -46.94 30.03 3.96
CA SER A 527 -46.02 30.81 4.77
C SER A 527 -46.46 30.85 6.24
N ARG A 528 -45.50 30.93 7.17
CA ARG A 528 -45.47 31.85 8.33
C ARG A 528 -44.21 31.62 9.19
N SER A 529 -43.48 32.72 9.39
CA SER A 529 -42.27 33.03 10.19
C SER A 529 -42.56 33.06 11.72
N PRO A 530 -41.71 33.59 12.63
CA PRO A 530 -40.24 33.71 12.71
C PRO A 530 -39.67 33.34 14.13
N SER A 531 -38.34 33.47 14.27
CA SER A 531 -37.49 33.35 15.48
C SER A 531 -37.95 34.13 16.73
N PRO A 532 -37.34 33.83 17.90
CA PRO A 532 -37.00 34.84 18.89
C PRO A 532 -35.48 34.96 19.10
N LEU A 533 -34.96 36.15 18.80
CA LEU A 533 -33.77 36.73 19.43
C LEU A 533 -34.18 37.31 20.79
N ARG A 534 -33.42 37.02 21.86
CA ARG A 534 -33.22 38.00 22.95
C ARG A 534 -32.01 37.67 23.84
N ASN A 535 -31.11 38.65 23.88
CA ASN A 535 -30.19 39.09 24.95
C ASN A 535 -29.33 38.02 25.66
N GLY A 536 -28.00 38.10 25.70
CA GLY A 536 -27.18 39.30 25.91
C GLY A 536 -26.78 39.36 27.39
N ASN A 537 -25.55 38.94 27.71
CA ASN A 537 -24.71 39.57 28.72
C ASN A 537 -23.25 39.12 28.59
N SER A 538 -22.39 40.11 28.40
CA SER A 538 -20.95 40.02 28.57
C SER A 538 -20.60 39.96 30.05
N SER A 539 -19.70 39.07 30.42
CA SER A 539 -18.88 39.22 31.63
C SER A 539 -17.43 38.87 31.28
N LYS A 540 -16.60 39.92 31.27
CA LYS A 540 -15.16 39.82 31.53
C LYS A 540 -14.94 39.12 32.87
N LEU A 541 -13.96 38.21 32.94
CA LEU A 541 -13.02 37.91 34.04
C LEU A 541 -12.09 36.83 33.46
N ALA A 542 -10.85 37.17 33.12
CA ALA A 542 -9.68 37.22 34.00
C ALA A 542 -9.10 35.82 34.30
N TYR A 543 -7.86 35.65 33.84
CA TYR A 543 -6.80 34.78 34.35
C TYR A 543 -7.07 34.11 35.72
N THR A 544 -6.97 32.78 35.75
CA THR A 544 -6.34 32.03 36.85
C THR A 544 -5.94 30.64 36.36
N GLU A 545 -4.63 30.39 36.43
CA GLU A 545 -3.94 29.16 36.83
C GLU A 545 -4.72 27.83 36.77
N LEU A 546 -4.25 26.93 35.89
CA LEU A 546 -4.25 25.49 36.17
C LEU A 546 -2.82 24.97 36.08
N ARG A 547 -2.06 25.35 37.11
CA ARG A 547 -0.95 24.53 37.63
C ARG A 547 -1.62 23.40 38.43
N GLN A 548 -1.06 22.20 38.35
CA GLN A 548 -1.41 20.97 39.10
C GLN A 548 -2.36 19.99 38.40
N SER A 549 -1.75 19.13 37.60
CA SER A 549 -1.96 17.68 37.65
C SER A 549 -0.72 17.00 37.07
N TRP A 550 0.41 17.22 37.74
CA TRP A 550 1.63 16.43 37.59
C TRP A 550 2.01 15.99 39.00
N LEU A 551 1.55 14.80 39.37
CA LEU A 551 2.13 13.95 40.42
C LEU A 551 2.11 12.53 39.89
#